data_AF-A0A3S0V4J7-F1
#
_entry.id   AF-A0A3S0V4J7-F1
#
_cell.length_a   1.000
_cell.length_b   1.000
_cell.length_c   1.000
_cell.angle_alpha   90.00
_cell.angle_beta   90.00
_cell.angle_gamma   90.00
#
_symmetry.space_group_name_H-M   'P 1'
#
loop_
_entity.id
_entity.type
_entity.pdbx_description
1 polymer ?
#
loop_
_entity_poly.entity_id
_entity_poly.type
_entity_poly.pdbx_seq_one_letter_code
_entity_poly.pdbx_strand_id
1 'polypeptide(L)'
;MFTTLWPALASWLAASWPAVVLSALALAAAYRERGQGHAWLGTTGARVVFWALPVGAMTFALAGPPNLDGARVAVLTGALAYAGMAWLPHAAGQNLTETAAAYPQSWTARISLSNKLGYLAAVGIARLALIALPLVPGHPAALWLPLAGLVLPLAYLLGARLPALPWRLTTATEWGEALSGLGIGAALAVTLTA
;
A
#
# COMPACT_ATOMS: atom_id res chain seq x y z
N MET A 1 2.52 -32.04 -15.82
CA MET A 1 2.25 -30.67 -16.34
C MET A 1 2.96 -29.59 -15.52
N PHE A 2 2.89 -29.59 -14.18
CA PHE A 2 3.62 -28.62 -13.34
C PHE A 2 5.15 -28.64 -13.51
N THR A 3 5.74 -29.80 -13.79
CA THR A 3 7.20 -29.98 -13.92
C THR A 3 7.82 -29.42 -15.20
N THR A 4 7.03 -29.22 -16.26
CA THR A 4 7.49 -28.64 -17.54
C THR A 4 7.08 -27.19 -17.73
N LEU A 5 5.95 -26.79 -17.14
CA LEU A 5 5.49 -25.40 -17.15
C LEU A 5 6.36 -24.51 -16.27
N TRP A 6 6.77 -24.98 -15.09
CA TRP A 6 7.51 -24.16 -14.14
C TRP A 6 8.85 -23.63 -14.69
N PRO A 7 9.72 -24.44 -15.33
CA PRO A 7 10.97 -23.94 -15.92
C PRO A 7 10.74 -22.92 -17.04
N ALA A 8 9.71 -23.13 -17.87
CA ALA A 8 9.36 -22.22 -18.96
C ALA A 8 8.79 -20.89 -18.43
N LEU A 9 7.90 -20.96 -17.44
CA LEU A 9 7.31 -19.79 -16.79
C LEU A 9 8.36 -19.01 -16.01
N ALA A 10 9.26 -19.70 -15.30
CA ALA A 10 10.38 -19.10 -14.59
C ALA A 10 11.35 -18.41 -15.54
N SER A 11 11.67 -19.04 -16.68
CA SER A 11 12.53 -18.43 -17.71
C SER A 11 11.88 -17.20 -18.35
N TRP A 12 10.58 -17.27 -18.65
CA TRP A 12 9.83 -16.14 -19.21
C TRP A 12 9.70 -14.98 -18.22
N LEU A 13 9.38 -15.27 -16.95
CA LEU A 13 9.37 -14.29 -15.86
C LEU A 13 10.77 -13.70 -15.68
N ALA A 14 11.83 -14.49 -15.72
CA ALA A 14 13.19 -13.98 -15.60
C ALA A 14 13.56 -13.01 -16.74
N ALA A 15 13.03 -13.23 -17.96
CA ALA A 15 13.25 -12.35 -19.09
C ALA A 15 12.32 -11.11 -19.11
N SER A 16 11.12 -11.22 -18.54
CA SER A 16 10.04 -10.24 -18.70
C SER A 16 9.60 -9.58 -17.41
N TRP A 17 10.23 -9.87 -16.28
CA TRP A 17 9.81 -9.37 -14.97
C TRP A 17 9.67 -7.84 -14.87
N PRO A 18 10.52 -7.00 -15.50
CA PRO A 18 10.35 -5.57 -15.39
C PRO A 18 9.02 -5.14 -16.03
N ALA A 19 8.67 -5.74 -17.17
CA ALA A 19 7.42 -5.49 -17.86
C ALA A 19 6.21 -6.00 -17.06
N VAL A 20 6.32 -7.16 -16.40
CA VAL A 20 5.26 -7.70 -15.53
C VAL A 20 5.03 -6.80 -14.31
N VAL A 21 6.10 -6.35 -13.65
CA VAL A 21 6.01 -5.42 -12.51
C VAL A 21 5.42 -4.08 -12.93
N LEU A 22 5.93 -3.49 -14.01
CA LEU A 22 5.40 -2.22 -14.52
C LEU A 22 3.94 -2.36 -14.95
N SER A 23 3.55 -3.49 -15.54
CA SER A 23 2.15 -3.77 -15.89
C SER A 23 1.28 -3.91 -14.65
N ALA A 24 1.74 -4.58 -13.59
CA ALA A 24 1.01 -4.70 -12.32
C ALA A 24 0.84 -3.33 -11.64
N LEU A 25 1.88 -2.49 -11.63
CA LEU A 25 1.83 -1.12 -11.12
C LEU A 25 0.91 -0.23 -11.95
N ALA A 26 0.98 -0.33 -13.29
CA ALA A 26 0.12 0.41 -14.20
C ALA A 26 -1.35 -0.03 -14.06
N LEU A 27 -1.60 -1.34 -13.94
CA LEU A 27 -2.93 -1.88 -13.71
C LEU A 27 -3.49 -1.39 -12.37
N ALA A 28 -2.68 -1.40 -11.31
CA ALA A 28 -3.07 -0.86 -10.02
C ALA A 28 -3.42 0.65 -10.11
N ALA A 29 -2.59 1.45 -10.78
CA ALA A 29 -2.85 2.86 -10.98
C ALA A 29 -4.14 3.10 -11.79
N ALA A 30 -4.32 2.38 -12.90
CA ALA A 30 -5.48 2.51 -13.79
C ALA A 30 -6.78 2.04 -13.13
N TYR A 31 -6.73 0.96 -12.35
CA TYR A 31 -7.92 0.46 -11.67
C TYR A 31 -8.24 1.26 -10.41
N ARG A 32 -7.28 2.00 -9.82
CA ARG A 32 -7.55 2.86 -8.64
C ARG A 32 -8.61 3.90 -9.00
N GLU A 33 -8.61 4.36 -10.25
CA GLU A 33 -9.60 5.28 -10.82
C GLU A 33 -11.01 4.65 -10.95
N ARG A 34 -11.12 3.32 -10.95
CA ARG A 34 -12.39 2.58 -11.11
C ARG A 34 -12.88 1.92 -9.82
N GLY A 35 -12.00 1.65 -8.86
CA GLY A 35 -12.31 0.91 -7.63
C GLY A 35 -13.31 1.59 -6.69
N GLN A 36 -13.43 2.93 -6.76
CA GLN A 36 -14.41 3.71 -5.97
C GLN A 36 -15.87 3.50 -6.44
N GLY A 37 -16.09 2.99 -7.65
CA GLY A 37 -17.42 2.85 -8.26
C GLY A 37 -17.90 1.41 -8.53
N HIS A 38 -17.11 0.39 -8.19
CA HIS A 38 -17.42 -1.00 -8.55
C HIS A 38 -17.84 -1.86 -7.35
N ALA A 39 -19.13 -2.16 -7.26
CA ALA A 39 -19.70 -3.05 -6.25
C ALA A 39 -19.12 -4.48 -6.27
N TRP A 40 -18.57 -4.94 -7.41
CA TRP A 40 -18.06 -6.31 -7.60
C TRP A 40 -16.62 -6.54 -7.15
N LEU A 41 -15.78 -5.49 -7.13
CA LEU A 41 -14.39 -5.61 -6.66
C LEU A 41 -14.33 -5.71 -5.13
N GLY A 42 -15.35 -5.21 -4.43
CA GLY A 42 -15.41 -5.18 -2.97
C GLY A 42 -14.22 -4.45 -2.33
N THR A 43 -14.23 -4.35 -1.01
CA THR A 43 -13.10 -3.79 -0.26
C THR A 43 -11.86 -4.68 -0.37
N THR A 44 -12.04 -5.99 -0.53
CA THR A 44 -10.96 -6.97 -0.63
C THR A 44 -10.21 -6.91 -1.96
N GLY A 45 -10.91 -6.92 -3.10
CA GLY A 45 -10.26 -6.83 -4.42
C GLY A 45 -9.53 -5.52 -4.61
N ALA A 46 -10.09 -4.41 -4.10
CA ALA A 46 -9.40 -3.12 -4.06
C ALA A 46 -8.10 -3.15 -3.25
N ARG A 47 -8.08 -3.80 -2.07
CA ARG A 47 -6.86 -3.97 -1.25
C ARG A 47 -5.80 -4.81 -1.96
N VAL A 48 -6.20 -5.82 -2.73
CA VAL A 48 -5.26 -6.63 -3.50
C VAL A 48 -4.66 -5.81 -4.65
N VAL A 49 -5.52 -5.19 -5.47
CA VAL A 49 -5.09 -4.50 -6.69
C VAL A 49 -4.34 -3.20 -6.41
N PHE A 50 -4.76 -2.41 -5.42
CA PHE A 50 -4.18 -1.07 -5.17
C PHE A 50 -3.07 -1.02 -4.13
N TRP A 51 -2.86 -2.12 -3.41
CA TRP A 51 -1.87 -2.16 -2.33
C TRP A 51 -1.00 -3.40 -2.39
N ALA A 52 -1.57 -4.59 -2.21
CA ALA A 52 -0.80 -5.82 -2.07
C ALA A 52 0.06 -6.12 -3.31
N LEU A 53 -0.55 -6.06 -4.49
CA LEU A 53 0.14 -6.30 -5.77
C LEU A 53 1.22 -5.24 -6.04
N PRO A 54 0.94 -3.92 -5.93
CA PRO A 54 1.98 -2.89 -6.05
C PRO A 54 3.17 -3.07 -5.10
N VAL A 55 2.92 -3.35 -3.82
CA VAL A 55 4.00 -3.51 -2.83
C VAL A 55 4.86 -4.74 -3.17
N GLY A 56 4.23 -5.88 -3.47
CA GLY A 56 4.96 -7.08 -3.87
C GLY A 56 5.74 -6.88 -5.17
N ALA A 57 5.12 -6.27 -6.18
CA ALA A 57 5.75 -6.00 -7.47
C ALA A 57 6.94 -5.04 -7.35
N MET A 58 6.79 -3.97 -6.57
CA MET A 58 7.86 -3.02 -6.29
C MET A 58 9.02 -3.66 -5.53
N THR A 59 8.73 -4.51 -4.53
CA THR A 59 9.74 -5.27 -3.81
C THR A 59 10.53 -6.16 -4.77
N PHE A 60 9.81 -6.86 -5.67
CA PHE A 60 10.44 -7.71 -6.67
C PHE A 60 11.32 -6.90 -7.62
N ALA A 61 10.88 -5.70 -8.02
CA ALA A 61 11.64 -4.88 -8.96
C ALA A 61 12.92 -4.27 -8.38
N LEU A 62 12.91 -3.95 -7.09
CA LEU A 62 14.02 -3.30 -6.44
C LEU A 62 15.03 -4.28 -5.84
N ALA A 63 14.63 -5.53 -5.60
CA ALA A 63 15.51 -6.58 -5.07
C ALA A 63 16.56 -7.10 -6.08
N GLY A 64 16.55 -6.60 -7.33
CA GLY A 64 17.56 -6.93 -8.34
C GLY A 64 17.16 -8.11 -9.24
N PRO A 65 18.13 -8.87 -9.81
CA PRO A 65 17.84 -9.90 -10.79
C PRO A 65 16.91 -10.99 -10.23
N PRO A 66 16.01 -11.52 -11.07
CA PRO A 66 14.94 -12.41 -10.64
C PRO A 66 15.52 -13.74 -10.18
N ASN A 67 15.38 -14.02 -8.89
CA ASN A 67 15.68 -15.32 -8.31
C ASN A 67 14.51 -15.80 -7.44
N LEU A 68 14.52 -17.09 -7.08
CA LEU A 68 13.41 -17.69 -6.33
C LEU A 68 13.23 -17.05 -4.95
N ASP A 69 14.31 -16.59 -4.32
CA ASP A 69 14.24 -15.99 -2.99
C ASP A 69 13.65 -14.57 -3.05
N GLY A 70 14.03 -13.77 -4.03
CA GLY A 70 13.43 -12.47 -4.32
C GLY A 70 11.95 -12.57 -4.67
N ALA A 71 11.56 -13.60 -5.43
CA ALA A 71 10.15 -13.87 -5.73
C ALA A 71 9.34 -14.23 -4.47
N ARG A 72 9.92 -15.08 -3.58
CA ARG A 72 9.30 -15.42 -2.30
C ARG A 72 9.13 -14.19 -1.40
N VAL A 73 10.19 -13.39 -1.27
CA VAL A 73 10.17 -12.15 -0.50
C VAL A 73 9.10 -11.20 -1.04
N ALA A 74 9.01 -11.01 -2.35
CA ALA A 74 7.99 -10.17 -2.98
C ALA A 74 6.56 -10.66 -2.68
N VAL A 75 6.30 -11.96 -2.80
CA VAL A 75 4.99 -12.56 -2.49
C VAL A 75 4.63 -12.36 -1.01
N LEU A 76 5.57 -12.63 -0.10
CA LEU A 76 5.36 -12.45 1.34
C LEU A 76 5.11 -10.99 1.69
N THR A 77 5.86 -10.07 1.07
CA THR A 77 5.72 -8.63 1.30
C THR A 77 4.34 -8.14 0.84
N GLY A 78 3.89 -8.57 -0.34
CA GLY A 78 2.53 -8.29 -0.82
C GLY A 78 1.43 -8.89 0.07
N ALA A 79 1.62 -10.13 0.53
CA ALA A 79 0.68 -10.79 1.44
C ALA A 79 0.56 -10.08 2.80
N LEU A 80 1.69 -9.64 3.36
CA LEU A 80 1.72 -8.90 4.63
C LEU A 80 1.19 -7.47 4.49
N ALA A 81 1.39 -6.83 3.33
CA ALA A 81 0.72 -5.58 3.00
C ALA A 81 -0.80 -5.75 2.96
N TYR A 82 -1.30 -6.82 2.31
CA TYR A 82 -2.73 -7.15 2.33
C TYR A 82 -3.25 -7.39 3.76
N ALA A 83 -2.54 -8.19 4.56
CA ALA A 83 -2.91 -8.48 5.94
C ALA A 83 -3.01 -7.20 6.79
N GLY A 84 -2.03 -6.31 6.68
CA GLY A 84 -2.05 -5.01 7.34
C GLY A 84 -3.20 -4.09 6.87
N MET A 85 -3.65 -4.21 5.62
CA MET A 85 -4.85 -3.52 5.14
C MET A 85 -6.15 -4.16 5.63
N ALA A 86 -6.17 -5.49 5.75
CA ALA A 86 -7.36 -6.25 6.10
C ALA A 86 -7.68 -6.18 7.60
N TRP A 87 -6.66 -6.16 8.45
CA TRP A 87 -6.81 -6.32 9.90
C TRP A 87 -6.68 -5.02 10.70
N LEU A 88 -6.02 -4.00 10.16
CA LEU A 88 -5.77 -2.75 10.91
C LEU A 88 -6.84 -1.69 10.58
N PRO A 89 -7.48 -1.07 11.59
CA PRO A 89 -8.67 -0.21 11.44
C PRO A 89 -8.32 1.20 10.94
N HIS A 90 -7.85 1.29 9.71
CA HIS A 90 -7.47 2.54 9.03
C HIS A 90 -8.62 3.54 8.87
N ALA A 91 -9.83 3.04 8.64
CA ALA A 91 -11.01 3.87 8.43
C ALA A 91 -11.30 4.82 9.62
N ALA A 92 -10.88 4.45 10.83
CA ALA A 92 -11.05 5.27 12.04
C ALA A 92 -10.31 6.62 11.96
N GLY A 93 -9.22 6.68 11.20
CA GLY A 93 -8.34 7.86 11.14
C GLY A 93 -8.40 8.65 9.82
N GLN A 94 -9.01 8.10 8.76
CA GLN A 94 -8.83 8.61 7.39
C GLN A 94 -9.54 9.96 7.10
N ASN A 95 -10.68 10.24 7.74
CA ASN A 95 -11.47 11.44 7.46
C ASN A 95 -11.17 12.56 8.47
N LEU A 96 -10.13 13.36 8.21
CA LEU A 96 -9.69 14.43 9.13
C LEU A 96 -10.54 15.70 9.08
N THR A 97 -11.34 15.89 8.02
CA THR A 97 -12.19 17.09 7.85
C THR A 97 -13.56 16.96 8.49
N GLU A 98 -13.90 15.77 8.95
CA GLU A 98 -15.18 15.47 9.57
C GLU A 98 -15.34 16.11 10.95
N THR A 99 -16.52 16.65 11.21
CA THR A 99 -16.91 17.26 12.48
C THR A 99 -17.96 16.39 13.19
N ALA A 100 -18.18 16.63 14.48
CA ALA A 100 -19.17 15.89 15.27
C ALA A 100 -20.61 15.95 14.71
N ALA A 101 -20.92 16.98 13.91
CA ALA A 101 -22.22 17.13 13.25
C ALA A 101 -22.51 16.07 12.17
N ALA A 102 -21.50 15.33 11.70
CA ALA A 102 -21.67 14.25 10.72
C ALA A 102 -22.18 12.93 11.34
N TYR A 103 -22.44 12.90 12.66
CA TYR A 103 -23.02 11.77 13.35
C TYR A 103 -24.57 11.81 13.27
N PRO A 104 -25.28 10.68 13.05
CA PRO A 104 -24.81 9.30 13.04
C PRO A 104 -24.37 8.76 11.66
N GLN A 105 -24.42 9.57 10.61
CA GLN A 105 -24.13 9.14 9.24
C GLN A 105 -22.69 8.62 9.11
N SER A 106 -21.78 9.13 9.94
CA SER A 106 -20.44 8.60 10.11
C SER A 106 -20.11 8.36 11.58
N TRP A 107 -19.77 7.12 11.92
CA TRP A 107 -19.39 6.75 13.27
C TRP A 107 -18.03 7.34 13.70
N THR A 108 -17.14 7.64 12.75
CA THR A 108 -15.82 8.23 13.02
C THR A 108 -15.89 9.70 13.40
N ALA A 109 -17.06 10.34 13.22
CA ALA A 109 -17.29 11.76 13.51
C ALA A 109 -17.12 12.09 15.00
N ARG A 110 -17.25 11.09 15.88
CA ARG A 110 -17.06 11.23 17.32
C ARG A 110 -15.60 11.11 17.77
N ILE A 111 -14.68 10.72 16.88
CA ILE A 111 -13.27 10.56 17.20
C ILE A 111 -12.58 11.93 17.07
N SER A 112 -11.91 12.39 18.12
CA SER A 112 -11.14 13.64 18.09
C SER A 112 -10.01 13.58 17.06
N LEU A 113 -9.62 14.74 16.53
CA LEU A 113 -8.53 14.84 15.53
C LEU A 113 -7.23 14.18 16.03
N SER A 114 -6.85 14.42 17.29
CA SER A 114 -5.65 13.81 17.88
C SER A 114 -5.71 12.28 17.88
N ASN A 115 -6.87 11.71 18.21
CA ASN A 115 -7.07 10.26 18.20
C ASN A 115 -7.08 9.71 16.77
N LYS A 116 -7.67 10.43 15.80
CA LYS A 116 -7.61 10.06 14.37
C LYS A 116 -6.15 9.98 13.88
N LEU A 117 -5.34 10.98 14.22
CA LEU A 117 -3.90 10.99 13.88
C LEU A 117 -3.14 9.86 14.59
N GLY A 118 -3.44 9.60 15.87
CA GLY A 118 -2.87 8.47 16.61
C GLY A 118 -3.20 7.12 15.97
N TYR A 119 -4.44 6.92 15.52
CA TYR A 119 -4.83 5.73 14.75
C TYR A 119 -4.06 5.62 13.44
N LEU A 120 -3.94 6.70 12.67
CA LEU A 120 -3.17 6.70 11.42
C LEU A 120 -1.69 6.36 11.65
N ALA A 121 -1.08 6.92 12.70
CA ALA A 121 0.30 6.62 13.05
C ALA A 121 0.47 5.13 13.42
N ALA A 122 -0.38 4.61 14.32
CA ALA A 122 -0.32 3.22 14.75
C ALA A 122 -0.53 2.25 13.57
N VAL A 123 -1.52 2.52 12.72
CA VAL A 123 -1.80 1.73 11.51
C VAL A 123 -0.61 1.77 10.55
N GLY A 124 -0.05 2.96 10.28
CA GLY A 124 1.09 3.13 9.38
C GLY A 124 2.32 2.36 9.86
N ILE A 125 2.67 2.51 11.14
CA ILE A 125 3.80 1.81 11.78
C ILE A 125 3.60 0.30 11.71
N ALA A 126 2.41 -0.18 12.11
CA ALA A 126 2.11 -1.61 12.12
C ALA A 126 2.13 -2.23 10.72
N ARG A 127 1.60 -1.53 9.70
CA ARG A 127 1.66 -2.00 8.30
C ARG A 127 3.09 -2.14 7.80
N LEU A 128 3.92 -1.13 8.04
CA LEU A 128 5.32 -1.17 7.62
C LEU A 128 6.15 -2.16 8.43
N ALA A 129 5.81 -2.40 9.70
CA ALA A 129 6.40 -3.49 10.47
C ALA A 129 6.09 -4.87 9.87
N LEU A 130 4.84 -5.12 9.46
CA LEU A 130 4.48 -6.36 8.78
C LEU A 130 5.24 -6.51 7.46
N ILE A 131 5.31 -5.46 6.65
CA ILE A 131 6.05 -5.45 5.37
C ILE A 131 7.56 -5.67 5.58
N ALA A 132 8.13 -5.17 6.68
CA ALA A 132 9.56 -5.32 6.98
C ALA A 132 9.97 -6.78 7.26
N LEU A 133 9.10 -7.59 7.87
CA LEU A 133 9.42 -8.96 8.30
C LEU A 133 10.13 -9.82 7.23
N PRO A 134 9.61 -9.94 6.00
CA PRO A 134 10.27 -10.73 4.96
C PRO A 134 11.54 -10.07 4.39
N LEU A 135 11.74 -8.76 4.63
CA LEU A 135 12.87 -7.99 4.08
C LEU A 135 14.11 -8.05 4.97
N VAL A 136 13.95 -8.07 6.30
CA VAL A 136 15.05 -7.97 7.28
C VAL A 136 16.24 -8.92 6.99
N PRO A 137 16.03 -10.20 6.60
CA PRO A 137 17.16 -11.10 6.34
C PRO A 137 18.08 -10.65 5.19
N GLY A 138 17.52 -10.00 4.15
CA GLY A 138 18.27 -9.50 3.00
C GLY A 138 18.58 -7.99 3.06
N HIS A 139 17.80 -7.25 3.83
CA HIS A 139 17.87 -5.79 3.96
C HIS A 139 17.68 -5.39 5.43
N PRO A 140 18.75 -5.43 6.26
CA PRO A 140 18.66 -5.09 7.68
C PRO A 140 18.11 -3.69 7.97
N ALA A 141 18.30 -2.75 7.04
CA ALA A 141 17.70 -1.41 7.11
C ALA A 141 16.16 -1.43 7.18
N ALA A 142 15.51 -2.51 6.77
CA ALA A 142 14.07 -2.69 6.90
C ALA A 142 13.57 -2.66 8.35
N LEU A 143 14.44 -2.88 9.35
CA LEU A 143 14.11 -2.67 10.77
C LEU A 143 13.66 -1.24 11.07
N TRP A 144 14.07 -0.26 10.25
CA TRP A 144 13.68 1.14 10.39
C TRP A 144 12.43 1.51 9.61
N LEU A 145 11.95 0.64 8.72
CA LEU A 145 10.76 0.86 7.90
C LEU A 145 9.50 1.21 8.73
N PRO A 146 9.27 0.65 9.94
CA PRO A 146 8.14 1.07 10.77
C PRO A 146 8.08 2.58 11.05
N LEU A 147 9.22 3.26 11.18
CA LEU A 147 9.26 4.71 11.43
C LEU A 147 8.71 5.51 10.26
N ALA A 148 8.89 5.02 9.02
CA ALA A 148 8.30 5.62 7.84
C ALA A 148 6.76 5.54 7.85
N GLY A 149 6.16 4.75 8.75
CA GLY A 149 4.71 4.65 8.92
C GLY A 149 4.08 5.96 9.38
N LEU A 150 4.88 6.86 9.96
CA LEU A 150 4.48 8.24 10.28
C LEU A 150 4.17 9.08 9.04
N VAL A 151 4.46 8.59 7.83
CA VAL A 151 4.01 9.23 6.61
C VAL A 151 2.49 9.24 6.47
N LEU A 152 1.76 8.28 7.07
CA LEU A 152 0.29 8.26 7.04
C LEU A 152 -0.31 9.54 7.67
N PRO A 153 -0.09 9.86 8.96
CA PRO A 153 -0.68 11.06 9.54
C PRO A 153 -0.27 12.35 8.79
N LEU A 154 0.98 12.43 8.30
CA LEU A 154 1.43 13.58 7.49
C LEU A 154 0.69 13.67 6.15
N ALA A 155 0.58 12.56 5.43
CA ALA A 155 -0.10 12.46 4.15
C ALA A 155 -1.57 12.88 4.27
N TYR A 156 -2.26 12.43 5.31
CA TYR A 156 -3.65 12.79 5.54
C TYR A 156 -3.83 14.26 5.96
N LEU A 157 -2.91 14.80 6.77
CA LEU A 157 -2.91 16.23 7.13
C LEU A 157 -2.70 17.11 5.90
N LEU A 158 -1.74 16.75 5.04
CA LEU A 158 -1.51 17.45 3.78
C LEU A 158 -2.70 17.30 2.82
N GLY A 159 -3.22 16.08 2.68
CA GLY A 159 -4.35 15.79 1.80
C GLY A 159 -5.62 16.54 2.18
N ALA A 160 -5.85 16.78 3.46
CA ALA A 160 -6.95 17.61 3.96
C ALA A 160 -6.87 19.09 3.55
N ARG A 161 -5.73 19.55 3.00
CA ARG A 161 -5.50 20.93 2.53
C ARG A 161 -5.44 21.04 1.01
N LEU A 162 -5.44 19.92 0.30
CA LEU A 162 -5.31 19.92 -1.16
C LEU A 162 -6.69 20.05 -1.84
N PRO A 163 -6.75 20.74 -2.99
CA PRO A 163 -8.01 20.89 -3.72
C PRO A 163 -8.43 19.55 -4.34
N ALA A 164 -9.73 19.31 -4.41
CA ALA A 164 -10.28 18.22 -5.20
C ALA A 164 -9.91 18.43 -6.68
N LEU A 165 -9.45 17.38 -7.37
CA LEU A 165 -9.32 17.46 -8.82
C LEU A 165 -10.59 16.89 -9.46
N PRO A 166 -11.25 17.60 -10.40
CA PRO A 166 -12.56 17.19 -10.92
C PRO A 166 -12.59 15.79 -11.57
N TRP A 167 -11.42 15.31 -11.98
CA TRP A 167 -11.22 14.07 -12.72
C TRP A 167 -10.47 13.00 -11.90
N ARG A 168 -9.98 13.31 -10.68
CA ARG A 168 -9.29 12.36 -9.78
C ARG A 168 -9.10 12.96 -8.38
N LEU A 169 -8.94 12.15 -7.34
CA LEU A 169 -8.65 12.68 -5.98
C LEU A 169 -9.67 13.77 -5.59
N THR A 170 -10.93 13.37 -5.69
CA THR A 170 -12.14 14.18 -5.52
C THR A 170 -12.42 14.53 -4.06
N THR A 171 -11.80 13.80 -3.12
CA THR A 171 -11.92 14.06 -1.68
C THR A 171 -10.56 14.19 -0.99
N ALA A 172 -10.54 14.88 0.15
CA ALA A 172 -9.36 14.98 1.02
C ALA A 172 -8.80 13.61 1.44
N THR A 173 -9.68 12.64 1.71
CA THR A 173 -9.31 11.27 2.05
C THR A 173 -8.53 10.60 0.92
N GLU A 174 -8.95 10.80 -0.33
CA GLU A 174 -8.27 10.21 -1.49
C GLU A 174 -6.86 10.79 -1.68
N TRP A 175 -6.67 12.08 -1.40
CA TRP A 175 -5.35 12.69 -1.33
C TRP A 175 -4.48 12.06 -0.23
N GLY A 176 -5.05 11.87 0.97
CA GLY A 176 -4.36 11.20 2.07
C GLY A 176 -3.88 9.79 1.69
N GLU A 177 -4.74 8.99 1.03
CA GLU A 177 -4.36 7.68 0.51
C GLU A 177 -3.27 7.75 -0.57
N ALA A 178 -3.35 8.74 -1.47
CA ALA A 178 -2.38 8.90 -2.55
C ALA A 178 -0.99 9.24 -2.01
N LEU A 179 -0.91 10.23 -1.14
CA LEU A 179 0.32 10.66 -0.49
C LEU A 179 0.89 9.58 0.43
N SER A 180 0.04 8.80 1.11
CA SER A 180 0.48 7.66 1.92
C SER A 180 1.14 6.59 1.06
N GLY A 181 0.53 6.24 -0.07
CA GLY A 181 1.09 5.29 -1.03
C GLY A 181 2.44 5.74 -1.60
N LEU A 182 2.55 7.03 -1.98
CA LEU A 182 3.82 7.62 -2.44
C LEU A 182 4.90 7.56 -1.36
N GLY A 183 4.55 7.89 -0.11
CA GLY A 183 5.46 7.83 1.03
C GLY A 183 5.97 6.42 1.32
N ILE A 184 5.07 5.43 1.32
CA ILE A 184 5.43 4.02 1.50
C ILE A 184 6.31 3.53 0.35
N GLY A 185 6.00 3.90 -0.88
CA GLY A 185 6.85 3.62 -2.04
C GLY A 185 8.24 4.25 -1.90
N ALA A 186 8.35 5.50 -1.47
CA ALA A 186 9.65 6.11 -1.24
C ALA A 186 10.45 5.38 -0.15
N ALA A 187 9.80 5.00 0.95
CA ALA A 187 10.45 4.29 2.06
C ALA A 187 10.96 2.91 1.63
N LEU A 188 10.13 2.13 0.94
CA LEU A 188 10.52 0.83 0.39
C LEU A 188 11.64 0.96 -0.65
N ALA A 189 11.62 1.98 -1.50
CA ALA A 189 12.70 2.24 -2.44
C ALA A 189 14.04 2.44 -1.70
N VAL A 190 14.06 3.37 -0.75
CA VAL A 190 15.26 3.66 0.05
C VAL A 190 15.76 2.42 0.78
N THR A 191 14.86 1.63 1.39
CA THR A 191 15.25 0.40 2.12
C THR A 191 15.86 -0.67 1.23
N LEU A 192 15.35 -0.84 0.00
CA LEU A 192 15.77 -1.93 -0.88
C LEU A 192 16.99 -1.56 -1.73
N THR A 193 17.27 -0.26 -1.91
CA THR A 193 18.42 0.22 -2.70
C THR A 193 19.60 0.72 -1.86
N ALA A 194 19.46 0.78 -0.53
CA ALA A 194 20.54 1.07 0.41
C ALA A 194 21.30 -0.20 0.79
#